data_AF-A0AA43C756-F1
#
_entry.id   AF-A0AA43C756-F1
#
_cell.length_a   1.000
_cell.length_b   1.000
_cell.length_c   1.000
_cell.angle_alpha   90.00
_cell.angle_beta   90.00
_cell.angle_gamma   90.00
#
_symmetry.space_group_name_H-M   'P 1'
#
loop_
_entity.id
_entity.type
_entity.pdbx_description
1 polymer ?
#
loop_
_entity_poly.entity_id
_entity_poly.type
_entity_poly.pdbx_seq_one_letter_code
_entity_poly.pdbx_strand_id
1 'polypeptide(L)'
;MKRQTQKNIFLLSVILLLIGADASGKNIRFTRHNLSSSGPGGIKAASESRICIFCHTVKKARKNVPFLWNRQTKTVFYKPYASSTLSSNVGQPTGSSRVCLSCHDGTIALGGIVSKKGEIPFKGGIRFMPPERSSRLGTDLSDDHPISFVYGTGLVFKKDKIVHPSFLPPKVKLDKTGQLQCTTCHDPHDDTHGDFLVMSNRNSALCKVCHQIDGWLGSSHAESNARWNGRGKNPWTNNDYQTVAENGCENCHRSHTAGRHERLLKYVFEEDNCLACHSGNVSSKNIETELTKRFRHSVQNYTGVHDAAEDFRTWNVPKHVECDDCHNSHQSNGQASAGGSRVSGANKGVTGINSGGQQVSMSQNLYEICYKCHADNNVMRRFPITRQIDQLNTRMEFDLGNPSYHPVVAPGMNPDVPSLLSTISVNSIISCTDCHNTDNPAGPKGPHGSNYEFLLARNYDTADYTMENSQSYALCYKCHSRTSILNDESFSEHKKHIVDQKTPCAVCHDPHGVSNVQGNSTNNSHLINFQLTVALPNATGSLYFQDLGRFSGQCFLKCHSVEHDPKMYP
;
A
#
# COMPACT_ATOMS: atom_id res chain seq x y z
N MET A 1 93.59 8.95 5.55
CA MET A 1 92.52 9.81 6.15
C MET A 1 91.21 9.46 5.45
N LYS A 2 90.29 8.76 6.13
CA LYS A 2 88.97 9.26 6.61
C LYS A 2 88.02 9.64 5.45
N ARG A 3 86.75 9.22 5.34
CA ARG A 3 85.80 8.61 6.29
C ARG A 3 84.53 8.20 5.52
N GLN A 4 83.96 7.06 5.92
CA GLN A 4 82.54 6.75 6.13
C GLN A 4 81.44 7.47 5.31
N THR A 5 80.66 6.67 4.58
CA THR A 5 79.23 6.90 4.37
C THR A 5 78.42 5.79 5.05
N GLN A 6 77.62 6.16 6.04
CA GLN A 6 76.71 5.29 6.76
C GLN A 6 75.54 4.88 5.86
N LYS A 7 75.23 3.58 5.79
CA LYS A 7 73.94 3.08 5.30
C LYS A 7 73.06 2.78 6.52
N ASN A 8 71.96 3.52 6.63
CA ASN A 8 70.91 3.25 7.60
C ASN A 8 70.13 1.99 7.17
N ILE A 9 70.15 0.98 8.04
CA ILE A 9 69.33 -0.23 7.94
C ILE A 9 68.02 0.07 8.67
N PHE A 10 66.90 0.12 7.94
CA PHE A 10 65.56 0.12 8.52
C PHE A 10 65.04 -1.33 8.49
N LEU A 11 64.90 -1.95 9.67
CA LEU A 11 64.25 -3.24 9.86
C LEU A 11 62.74 -3.08 9.61
N LEU A 12 62.19 -3.79 8.64
CA LEU A 12 60.75 -3.96 8.46
C LEU A 12 60.32 -5.27 9.14
N SER A 13 59.66 -5.15 10.29
CA SER A 13 59.01 -6.27 10.99
C SER A 13 57.64 -6.52 10.37
N VAL A 14 57.48 -7.62 9.63
CA VAL A 14 56.18 -8.08 9.11
C VAL A 14 55.42 -8.74 10.26
N ILE A 15 54.39 -8.07 10.79
CA ILE A 15 53.38 -8.69 11.67
C ILE A 15 52.38 -9.41 10.78
N LEU A 16 52.47 -10.73 10.75
CA LEU A 16 51.47 -11.60 10.13
C LEU A 16 50.28 -11.73 11.10
N LEU A 17 49.25 -10.90 10.92
CA LEU A 17 47.94 -11.12 11.57
C LEU A 17 47.30 -12.36 10.92
N LEU A 18 47.31 -13.48 11.66
CA LEU A 18 46.44 -14.62 11.40
C LEU A 18 44.99 -14.19 11.66
N ILE A 19 44.32 -13.72 10.62
CA ILE A 19 42.86 -13.62 10.60
C ILE A 19 42.35 -15.06 10.48
N GLY A 20 42.03 -15.67 11.62
CA GLY A 20 41.27 -16.91 11.64
C GLY A 20 39.92 -16.67 10.99
N ALA A 21 39.69 -17.24 9.81
CA ALA A 21 38.37 -17.29 9.22
C ALA A 21 37.47 -18.10 10.18
N ASP A 22 36.45 -17.44 10.74
CA ASP A 22 35.44 -18.08 11.56
C ASP A 22 34.73 -19.18 10.75
N ALA A 23 35.06 -20.44 11.05
CA ALA A 23 34.42 -21.62 10.48
C ALA A 23 33.08 -21.96 11.15
N SER A 24 32.43 -20.97 11.79
CA SER A 24 31.24 -21.15 12.62
C SER A 24 29.95 -21.43 11.82
N GLY A 25 29.90 -21.09 10.52
CA GLY A 25 28.69 -21.21 9.70
C GLY A 25 28.32 -22.63 9.27
N LYS A 26 29.28 -23.50 8.93
CA LYS A 26 29.02 -24.85 8.36
C LYS A 26 28.89 -25.96 9.40
N ASN A 27 28.34 -25.67 10.57
CA ASN A 27 28.29 -26.65 11.65
C ASN A 27 27.11 -26.44 12.60
N ILE A 28 26.26 -27.47 12.73
CA ILE A 28 25.14 -27.51 13.68
C ILE A 28 25.58 -27.28 15.12
N ARG A 29 26.81 -27.65 15.50
CA ARG A 29 27.32 -27.64 16.90
C ARG A 29 27.12 -26.32 17.63
N PHE A 30 27.25 -25.19 16.93
CA PHE A 30 27.17 -23.86 17.53
C PHE A 30 25.80 -23.18 17.32
N THR A 31 24.83 -23.92 16.82
CA THR A 31 23.48 -23.42 16.50
C THR A 31 22.46 -23.83 17.56
N ARG A 32 21.27 -23.22 17.51
CA ARG A 32 20.12 -23.63 18.34
C ARG A 32 19.64 -25.06 18.05
N HIS A 33 19.98 -25.63 16.89
CA HIS A 33 19.66 -27.02 16.54
C HIS A 33 20.62 -28.06 17.11
N ASN A 34 21.69 -27.64 17.80
CA ASN A 34 22.38 -28.53 18.73
C ASN A 34 21.51 -28.77 19.97
N LEU A 35 20.61 -29.75 19.89
CA LEU A 35 19.71 -30.11 20.98
C LEU A 35 20.38 -30.97 22.07
N SER A 36 21.68 -31.25 21.96
CA SER A 36 22.42 -31.97 23.01
C SER A 36 22.56 -31.10 24.27
N SER A 37 22.97 -31.72 25.37
CA SER A 37 23.23 -31.04 26.65
C SER A 37 24.27 -29.91 26.56
N SER A 38 25.14 -29.94 25.54
CA SER A 38 26.15 -28.91 25.24
C SER A 38 25.67 -27.78 24.32
N GLY A 39 24.42 -27.85 23.83
CA GLY A 39 23.86 -26.86 22.92
C GLY A 39 23.78 -25.44 23.49
N PRO A 40 23.97 -24.41 22.63
CA PRO A 40 23.83 -23.01 23.04
C PRO A 40 22.37 -22.57 23.20
N GLY A 41 21.41 -23.31 22.62
CA GLY A 41 19.98 -22.99 22.69
C GLY A 41 19.33 -23.27 24.06
N GLY A 42 18.19 -22.61 24.31
CA GLY A 42 17.37 -22.82 25.51
C GLY A 42 16.58 -24.14 25.49
N ILE A 43 16.29 -24.68 24.30
CA ILE A 43 15.65 -25.99 24.12
C ILE A 43 16.76 -27.02 23.91
N LYS A 44 17.08 -27.79 24.94
CA LYS A 44 18.13 -28.82 24.88
C LYS A 44 17.92 -29.97 25.84
N ALA A 45 18.53 -31.10 25.53
CA ALA A 45 18.51 -32.30 26.35
C ALA A 45 19.12 -32.05 27.74
N ALA A 46 18.60 -32.76 28.75
CA ALA A 46 19.10 -32.69 30.11
C ALA A 46 20.52 -33.27 30.21
N SER A 47 20.77 -34.40 29.55
CA SER A 47 22.04 -35.13 29.66
C SER A 47 22.58 -35.72 28.35
N GLU A 48 21.75 -35.91 27.31
CA GLU A 48 22.20 -36.50 26.04
C GLU A 48 23.25 -35.62 25.35
N SER A 49 24.43 -36.17 25.04
CA SER A 49 25.57 -35.44 24.47
C SER A 49 25.68 -35.54 22.95
N ARG A 50 25.02 -36.51 22.31
CA ARG A 50 25.07 -36.67 20.85
C ARG A 50 24.22 -35.59 20.19
N ILE A 51 24.82 -34.89 19.22
CA ILE A 51 24.16 -33.80 18.48
C ILE A 51 23.20 -34.38 17.45
N CYS A 52 23.69 -35.28 16.59
CA CYS A 52 22.93 -35.74 15.43
C CYS A 52 21.80 -36.71 15.80
N ILE A 53 21.75 -37.26 17.02
CA ILE A 53 20.78 -38.31 17.38
C ILE A 53 19.31 -37.84 17.28
N PHE A 54 19.05 -36.55 17.47
CA PHE A 54 17.69 -36.00 17.39
C PHE A 54 17.13 -35.98 15.96
N CYS A 55 18.02 -36.01 14.96
CA CYS A 55 17.67 -35.95 13.54
C CYS A 55 17.99 -37.29 12.85
N HIS A 56 19.13 -37.90 13.16
CA HIS A 56 19.71 -39.00 12.41
C HIS A 56 19.83 -40.32 13.17
N THR A 57 19.59 -41.42 12.47
CA THR A 57 19.88 -42.77 12.95
C THR A 57 20.35 -43.68 11.83
N VAL A 58 21.40 -44.45 12.09
CA VAL A 58 21.87 -45.54 11.20
C VAL A 58 21.15 -46.86 11.48
N LYS A 59 20.42 -46.97 12.61
CA LYS A 59 19.64 -48.16 12.99
C LYS A 59 18.15 -47.83 12.99
N LYS A 60 17.33 -48.69 12.36
CA LYS A 60 15.87 -48.50 12.26
C LYS A 60 15.47 -47.17 11.60
N ALA A 61 16.30 -46.66 10.68
CA ALA A 61 15.92 -45.55 9.83
C ALA A 61 14.63 -45.89 9.07
N ARG A 62 13.80 -44.87 8.86
CA ARG A 62 12.52 -45.08 8.20
C ARG A 62 12.73 -45.34 6.72
N LYS A 63 12.22 -46.46 6.22
CA LYS A 63 12.32 -46.83 4.79
C LYS A 63 11.51 -45.91 3.87
N ASN A 64 10.51 -45.19 4.40
CA ASN A 64 9.64 -44.31 3.63
C ASN A 64 10.11 -42.84 3.56
N VAL A 65 11.27 -42.53 4.12
CA VAL A 65 11.91 -41.22 4.00
C VAL A 65 13.35 -41.48 3.52
N PRO A 66 13.82 -40.86 2.42
CA PRO A 66 15.14 -41.14 1.86
C PRO A 66 16.30 -40.56 2.69
N PHE A 67 16.01 -40.12 3.92
CA PHE A 67 16.96 -39.59 4.88
C PHE A 67 17.02 -40.55 6.06
N LEU A 68 18.20 -40.71 6.66
CA LEU A 68 18.41 -41.51 7.86
C LEU A 68 17.72 -40.86 9.08
N TRP A 69 16.39 -40.68 9.06
CA TRP A 69 15.64 -39.85 10.00
C TRP A 69 15.24 -40.60 11.26
N ASN A 70 15.54 -40.02 12.42
CA ASN A 70 15.36 -40.65 13.72
C ASN A 70 14.08 -40.22 14.45
N ARG A 71 13.11 -39.61 13.76
CA ARG A 71 11.81 -39.26 14.35
C ARG A 71 10.67 -39.93 13.61
N GLN A 72 9.59 -40.18 14.35
CA GLN A 72 8.33 -40.60 13.75
C GLN A 72 7.72 -39.41 12.98
N THR A 73 6.87 -39.71 12.00
CA THR A 73 5.92 -38.71 11.46
C THR A 73 4.55 -39.28 11.75
N LYS A 74 3.74 -38.56 12.50
CA LYS A 74 2.32 -38.92 12.67
C LYS A 74 1.54 -38.44 11.46
N THR A 75 0.51 -39.18 11.06
CA THR A 75 -0.48 -38.63 10.12
C THR A 75 -1.16 -37.45 10.82
N VAL A 76 -0.95 -36.26 10.28
CA VAL A 76 -1.48 -34.99 10.77
C VAL A 76 -2.04 -34.29 9.55
N PHE A 77 -3.26 -33.76 9.69
CA PHE A 77 -3.85 -32.91 8.67
C PHE A 77 -3.44 -31.47 8.93
N TYR A 78 -2.81 -30.87 7.93
CA TYR A 78 -2.43 -29.46 7.95
C TYR A 78 -3.49 -28.63 7.23
N LYS A 79 -3.64 -27.37 7.62
CA LYS A 79 -4.37 -26.36 6.83
C LYS A 79 -3.34 -25.63 5.96
N PRO A 80 -3.26 -25.89 4.64
CA PRO A 80 -2.26 -25.25 3.79
C PRO A 80 -2.60 -23.78 3.52
N TYR A 81 -1.59 -23.04 3.07
CA TYR A 81 -1.74 -21.67 2.59
C TYR A 81 -2.72 -21.56 1.41
N ALA A 82 -3.55 -20.52 1.46
CA ALA A 82 -4.48 -20.14 0.41
C ALA A 82 -4.54 -18.61 0.30
N SER A 83 -4.72 -18.10 -0.91
CA SER A 83 -4.94 -16.68 -1.19
C SER A 83 -5.58 -16.53 -2.57
N SER A 84 -6.41 -15.50 -2.76
CA SER A 84 -6.98 -15.12 -4.07
C SER A 84 -5.92 -14.91 -5.16
N THR A 85 -4.71 -14.51 -4.76
CA THR A 85 -3.59 -14.21 -5.67
C THR A 85 -2.63 -15.39 -5.89
N LEU A 86 -2.91 -16.54 -5.27
CA LEU A 86 -2.12 -17.77 -5.38
C LEU A 86 -2.46 -18.49 -6.68
N SER A 87 -1.44 -18.85 -7.46
CA SER A 87 -1.62 -19.56 -8.75
C SER A 87 -1.32 -21.06 -8.68
N SER A 88 -0.70 -21.52 -7.60
CA SER A 88 -0.39 -22.93 -7.36
C SER A 88 -1.50 -23.63 -6.58
N ASN A 89 -1.57 -24.97 -6.74
CA ASN A 89 -2.41 -25.80 -5.89
C ASN A 89 -1.54 -26.38 -4.77
N VAL A 90 -1.77 -25.97 -3.53
CA VAL A 90 -0.96 -26.34 -2.37
C VAL A 90 -1.66 -27.47 -1.63
N GLY A 91 -1.00 -28.64 -1.59
CA GLY A 91 -1.51 -29.84 -0.94
C GLY A 91 -1.03 -29.99 0.51
N GLN A 92 -1.30 -31.16 1.08
CA GLN A 92 -0.69 -31.55 2.36
C GLN A 92 0.83 -31.61 2.24
N PRO A 93 1.59 -31.24 3.29
CA PRO A 93 3.05 -31.30 3.25
C PRO A 93 3.56 -32.70 2.90
N THR A 94 4.62 -32.75 2.10
CA THR A 94 5.28 -33.98 1.64
C THR A 94 6.79 -33.91 1.86
N GLY A 95 7.53 -34.91 1.37
CA GLY A 95 8.99 -34.84 1.21
C GLY A 95 9.77 -34.43 2.47
N SER A 96 10.76 -33.55 2.27
CA SER A 96 11.61 -33.02 3.35
C SER A 96 10.85 -32.09 4.29
N SER A 97 9.81 -31.40 3.83
CA SER A 97 9.01 -30.54 4.72
C SER A 97 8.33 -31.33 5.85
N ARG A 98 7.83 -32.54 5.57
CA ARG A 98 7.26 -33.42 6.62
C ARG A 98 8.27 -33.85 7.68
N VAL A 99 9.54 -33.89 7.31
CA VAL A 99 10.64 -34.22 8.21
C VAL A 99 10.87 -33.05 9.17
N CYS A 100 10.96 -31.82 8.65
CA CYS A 100 11.05 -30.60 9.44
C CYS A 100 9.84 -30.45 10.39
N LEU A 101 8.62 -30.62 9.85
CA LEU A 101 7.38 -30.50 10.62
C LEU A 101 7.30 -31.51 11.76
N SER A 102 7.97 -32.68 11.69
CA SER A 102 8.02 -33.63 12.82
C SER A 102 8.62 -33.06 14.12
N CYS A 103 9.27 -31.89 14.05
CA CYS A 103 9.61 -31.06 15.20
C CYS A 103 8.71 -29.81 15.26
N HIS A 104 8.65 -29.06 14.16
CA HIS A 104 8.10 -27.71 14.11
C HIS A 104 6.56 -27.63 14.17
N ASP A 105 5.85 -28.73 13.90
CA ASP A 105 4.39 -28.79 14.09
C ASP A 105 3.97 -28.92 15.57
N GLY A 106 4.91 -29.22 16.46
CA GLY A 106 4.67 -29.34 17.89
C GLY A 106 3.83 -30.54 18.33
N THR A 107 3.55 -31.50 17.45
CA THR A 107 2.69 -32.68 17.74
C THR A 107 3.46 -33.90 18.27
N ILE A 108 4.79 -33.89 18.13
CA ILE A 108 5.69 -34.98 18.51
C ILE A 108 6.71 -34.46 19.52
N ALA A 109 6.92 -35.22 20.60
CA ALA A 109 7.90 -34.84 21.62
C ALA A 109 9.31 -34.72 21.03
N LEU A 110 10.06 -33.69 21.39
CA LEU A 110 11.42 -33.42 20.92
C LEU A 110 12.39 -34.57 21.27
N GLY A 111 12.23 -35.16 22.46
CA GLY A 111 12.98 -36.34 22.88
C GLY A 111 12.50 -37.67 22.30
N GLY A 112 11.36 -37.68 21.60
CA GLY A 112 10.76 -38.89 21.03
C GLY A 112 11.44 -39.33 19.74
N ILE A 113 12.47 -40.16 19.85
CA ILE A 113 13.25 -40.69 18.71
C ILE A 113 12.98 -42.18 18.46
N VAL A 114 13.17 -42.64 17.22
CA VAL A 114 12.88 -44.02 16.79
C VAL A 114 13.94 -45.01 17.29
N SER A 115 15.19 -44.58 17.41
CA SER A 115 16.31 -45.45 17.78
C SER A 115 16.33 -45.86 19.26
N LYS A 116 15.48 -45.28 20.11
CA LYS A 116 15.43 -45.55 21.55
C LYS A 116 13.98 -45.74 22.02
N LYS A 117 13.76 -46.64 22.98
CA LYS A 117 12.47 -46.75 23.68
C LYS A 117 12.41 -45.65 24.76
N GLY A 118 11.32 -44.87 24.77
CA GLY A 118 11.14 -43.72 25.68
C GLY A 118 11.71 -42.41 25.14
N GLU A 119 11.36 -41.30 25.78
CA GLU A 119 11.79 -39.95 25.40
C GLU A 119 13.15 -39.61 26.03
N ILE A 120 14.02 -38.93 25.28
CA ILE A 120 15.19 -38.25 25.84
C ILE A 120 14.68 -37.04 26.63
N PRO A 121 14.96 -36.93 27.95
CA PRO A 121 14.50 -35.78 28.73
C PRO A 121 15.20 -34.49 28.30
N PHE A 122 14.44 -33.39 28.17
CA PHE A 122 14.97 -32.05 27.97
C PHE A 122 14.95 -31.26 29.29
N LYS A 123 15.81 -30.24 29.37
CA LYS A 123 15.86 -29.35 30.54
C LYS A 123 14.51 -28.65 30.74
N GLY A 124 14.16 -28.41 32.00
CA GLY A 124 12.90 -27.76 32.37
C GLY A 124 11.63 -28.55 32.04
N GLY A 125 11.74 -29.84 31.72
CA GLY A 125 10.58 -30.68 31.39
C GLY A 125 9.96 -30.37 30.03
N ILE A 126 10.66 -29.64 29.15
CA ILE A 126 10.18 -29.32 27.80
C ILE A 126 9.98 -30.62 27.04
N ARG A 127 8.77 -30.90 26.58
CA ARG A 127 8.50 -32.10 25.77
C ARG A 127 8.24 -31.76 24.31
N PHE A 128 7.54 -30.68 24.02
CA PHE A 128 7.18 -30.25 22.66
C PHE A 128 7.81 -28.90 22.33
N MET A 129 7.78 -28.51 21.06
CA MET A 129 8.10 -27.13 20.68
C MET A 129 7.19 -26.19 21.46
N PRO A 130 7.74 -25.23 22.22
CA PRO A 130 6.93 -24.35 23.06
C PRO A 130 5.97 -23.48 22.22
N PRO A 131 4.72 -23.30 22.66
CA PRO A 131 3.68 -22.59 21.91
C PRO A 131 3.99 -21.12 21.62
N GLU A 132 4.77 -20.48 22.48
CA GLU A 132 5.15 -19.07 22.38
C GLU A 132 6.28 -18.78 21.39
N ARG A 133 6.89 -19.82 20.79
CA ARG A 133 8.01 -19.68 19.87
C ARG A 133 7.52 -19.61 18.43
N SER A 134 7.97 -18.61 17.67
CA SER A 134 7.71 -18.51 16.23
C SER A 134 8.23 -19.68 15.41
N SER A 135 9.17 -20.45 15.95
CA SER A 135 9.65 -21.69 15.33
C SER A 135 8.67 -22.87 15.47
N ARG A 136 7.56 -22.71 16.21
CA ARG A 136 6.46 -23.69 16.23
C ARG A 136 5.41 -23.25 15.22
N LEU A 137 5.51 -23.76 14.00
CA LEU A 137 4.55 -23.51 12.92
C LEU A 137 3.18 -24.12 13.24
N GLY A 138 3.16 -25.26 13.93
CA GLY A 138 1.92 -25.96 14.22
C GLY A 138 1.37 -26.71 13.01
N THR A 139 0.05 -26.91 13.01
CA THR A 139 -0.68 -27.64 11.96
C THR A 139 -1.53 -26.71 11.08
N ASP A 140 -1.71 -25.45 11.49
CA ASP A 140 -2.19 -24.41 10.59
C ASP A 140 -0.96 -23.80 9.92
N LEU A 141 -0.84 -23.96 8.61
CA LEU A 141 0.24 -23.40 7.79
C LEU A 141 -0.31 -22.30 6.86
N SER A 142 -1.51 -21.78 7.14
CA SER A 142 -2.13 -20.77 6.29
C SER A 142 -1.52 -19.37 6.44
N ASP A 143 -0.68 -19.17 7.45
CA ASP A 143 0.15 -18.00 7.70
C ASP A 143 1.64 -18.22 7.37
N ASP A 144 1.96 -19.32 6.68
CA ASP A 144 3.29 -19.69 6.24
C ASP A 144 3.41 -19.67 4.71
N HIS A 145 4.61 -19.36 4.23
CA HIS A 145 4.92 -19.45 2.81
C HIS A 145 4.71 -20.88 2.33
N PRO A 146 3.96 -21.09 1.22
CA PRO A 146 3.55 -22.41 0.79
C PRO A 146 4.77 -23.29 0.46
N ILE A 147 4.61 -24.57 0.75
CA ILE A 147 5.55 -25.66 0.51
C ILE A 147 4.80 -26.88 -0.02
N SER A 148 5.54 -27.88 -0.52
CA SER A 148 4.99 -29.14 -1.02
C SER A 148 3.99 -28.96 -2.17
N PHE A 149 4.31 -28.03 -3.08
CA PHE A 149 3.64 -27.86 -4.36
C PHE A 149 4.69 -27.86 -5.49
N VAL A 150 4.27 -28.25 -6.69
CA VAL A 150 5.15 -28.28 -7.86
C VAL A 150 5.48 -26.86 -8.30
N TYR A 151 6.75 -26.46 -8.20
CA TYR A 151 7.26 -25.21 -8.75
C TYR A 151 7.70 -25.47 -10.19
N GLY A 152 6.73 -25.50 -11.09
CA GLY A 152 6.91 -25.90 -12.49
C GLY A 152 6.68 -24.77 -13.49
N THR A 153 6.98 -25.04 -14.75
CA THR A 153 6.82 -24.11 -15.89
C THR A 153 5.38 -23.61 -16.04
N GLY A 154 4.39 -24.45 -15.71
CA GLY A 154 2.97 -24.10 -15.70
C GLY A 154 2.61 -22.94 -14.76
N LEU A 155 3.41 -22.64 -13.74
CA LEU A 155 3.20 -21.46 -12.89
C LEU A 155 3.60 -20.16 -13.59
N VAL A 156 4.66 -20.20 -14.39
CA VAL A 156 5.16 -19.06 -15.17
C VAL A 156 4.09 -18.61 -16.18
N PHE A 157 3.40 -19.57 -16.83
CA PHE A 157 2.33 -19.25 -17.77
C PHE A 157 1.06 -18.69 -17.12
N LYS A 158 0.81 -19.01 -15.84
CA LYS A 158 -0.34 -18.49 -15.10
C LYS A 158 -0.09 -17.11 -14.51
N LYS A 159 1.17 -16.77 -14.25
CA LYS A 159 1.58 -15.53 -13.61
C LYS A 159 2.98 -15.18 -14.09
N ASP A 160 3.07 -14.11 -14.87
CA ASP A 160 4.31 -13.51 -15.40
C ASP A 160 5.25 -12.93 -14.33
N LYS A 161 4.95 -13.17 -13.05
CA LYS A 161 5.66 -12.67 -11.86
C LYS A 161 6.48 -13.76 -11.16
N ILE A 162 6.69 -14.90 -11.80
CA ILE A 162 7.37 -16.07 -11.24
C ILE A 162 8.55 -16.47 -12.14
N VAL A 163 9.73 -16.65 -11.52
CA VAL A 163 10.96 -17.05 -12.22
C VAL A 163 10.85 -18.50 -12.69
N HIS A 164 11.24 -18.76 -13.95
CA HIS A 164 11.27 -20.11 -14.47
C HIS A 164 12.24 -21.03 -13.68
N PRO A 165 11.87 -22.28 -13.35
CA PRO A 165 12.68 -23.17 -12.49
C PRO A 165 14.13 -23.39 -12.97
N SER A 166 14.39 -23.30 -14.28
CA SER A 166 15.75 -23.45 -14.85
C SER A 166 16.72 -22.33 -14.49
N PHE A 167 16.21 -21.17 -14.02
CA PHE A 167 17.02 -20.03 -13.59
C PHE A 167 17.27 -20.01 -12.09
N LEU A 168 16.75 -21.00 -11.34
CA LEU A 168 17.04 -21.10 -9.91
C LEU A 168 18.55 -21.34 -9.70
N PRO A 169 19.19 -20.60 -8.78
CA PRO A 169 20.61 -20.77 -8.52
C PRO A 169 20.87 -22.15 -7.88
N PRO A 170 22.08 -22.72 -8.01
CA PRO A 170 22.38 -24.07 -7.54
C PRO A 170 22.12 -24.33 -6.05
N LYS A 171 22.07 -23.29 -5.21
CA LYS A 171 21.80 -23.41 -3.77
C LYS A 171 20.29 -23.52 -3.45
N VAL A 172 19.42 -22.99 -4.31
CA VAL A 172 17.97 -23.01 -4.13
C VAL A 172 17.42 -24.18 -4.95
N LYS A 173 17.19 -25.31 -4.29
CA LYS A 173 16.88 -26.58 -4.97
C LYS A 173 15.44 -27.00 -4.73
N LEU A 174 14.77 -27.37 -5.80
CA LEU A 174 13.53 -28.15 -5.73
C LEU A 174 13.86 -29.60 -5.38
N ASP A 175 12.89 -30.33 -4.84
CA ASP A 175 13.05 -31.75 -4.62
C ASP A 175 13.05 -32.55 -5.94
N LYS A 176 13.29 -33.86 -5.84
CA LYS A 176 13.34 -34.77 -7.01
C LYS A 176 12.03 -34.82 -7.83
N THR A 177 10.93 -34.32 -7.29
CA THR A 177 9.62 -34.24 -7.95
C THR A 177 9.31 -32.84 -8.47
N GLY A 178 10.26 -31.91 -8.38
CA GLY A 178 10.08 -30.51 -8.77
C GLY A 178 9.25 -29.71 -7.77
N GLN A 179 9.08 -30.19 -6.53
CA GLN A 179 8.35 -29.44 -5.51
C GLN A 179 9.25 -28.51 -4.73
N LEU A 180 8.71 -27.32 -4.40
CA LEU A 180 9.31 -26.43 -3.41
C LEU A 180 9.10 -27.03 -2.02
N GLN A 181 10.17 -27.20 -1.26
CA GLN A 181 10.13 -27.76 0.11
C GLN A 181 10.84 -26.81 1.08
N CYS A 182 10.78 -27.08 2.40
CA CYS A 182 11.56 -26.33 3.39
C CYS A 182 13.05 -26.28 3.02
N THR A 183 13.58 -27.38 2.46
CA THR A 183 14.98 -27.48 2.01
C THR A 183 15.33 -26.66 0.78
N THR A 184 14.33 -26.04 0.13
CA THR A 184 14.56 -25.08 -0.95
C THR A 184 15.09 -23.76 -0.40
N CYS A 185 14.66 -23.39 0.82
CA CYS A 185 15.06 -22.16 1.50
C CYS A 185 16.08 -22.40 2.64
N HIS A 186 16.05 -23.58 3.27
CA HIS A 186 16.90 -23.90 4.42
C HIS A 186 17.84 -25.10 4.16
N ASP A 187 19.10 -25.00 4.57
CA ASP A 187 20.02 -26.14 4.70
C ASP A 187 20.22 -26.47 6.18
N PRO A 188 19.65 -27.57 6.72
CA PRO A 188 19.72 -27.88 8.15
C PRO A 188 21.15 -28.14 8.67
N HIS A 189 22.16 -28.16 7.82
CA HIS A 189 23.57 -28.36 8.20
C HIS A 189 24.45 -27.11 8.05
N ASP A 190 23.93 -26.02 7.48
CA ASP A 190 24.69 -24.80 7.20
C ASP A 190 23.90 -23.57 7.69
N ASP A 191 24.39 -22.95 8.76
CA ASP A 191 23.81 -21.75 9.38
C ASP A 191 24.65 -20.50 9.07
N THR A 192 25.46 -20.54 8.00
CA THR A 192 26.32 -19.41 7.58
C THR A 192 25.53 -18.11 7.37
N HIS A 193 24.24 -18.20 7.05
CA HIS A 193 23.38 -17.04 6.76
C HIS A 193 22.36 -16.74 7.85
N GLY A 194 22.41 -17.46 8.99
CA GLY A 194 21.36 -17.42 10.01
C GLY A 194 20.08 -18.13 9.56
N ASP A 195 19.31 -18.60 10.54
CA ASP A 195 18.08 -19.38 10.32
C ASP A 195 18.22 -20.52 9.31
N PHE A 196 19.44 -21.06 9.16
CA PHE A 196 19.79 -22.08 8.18
C PHE A 196 19.48 -21.71 6.73
N LEU A 197 19.39 -20.42 6.38
CA LEU A 197 19.07 -20.02 5.01
C LEU A 197 20.16 -20.47 4.02
N VAL A 198 19.75 -20.97 2.85
CA VAL A 198 20.68 -21.42 1.78
C VAL A 198 21.49 -20.27 1.16
N MET A 199 21.07 -19.03 1.39
CA MET A 199 21.75 -17.79 1.00
C MET A 199 21.27 -16.63 1.87
N SER A 200 22.03 -15.53 1.91
CA SER A 200 21.59 -14.30 2.58
C SER A 200 20.29 -13.77 1.96
N ASN A 201 19.35 -13.31 2.80
CA ASN A 201 18.13 -12.63 2.34
C ASN A 201 18.25 -11.10 2.30
N ARG A 202 19.45 -10.52 2.47
CA ARG A 202 19.64 -9.07 2.38
C ARG A 202 19.15 -8.55 1.02
N ASN A 203 18.41 -7.44 1.03
CA ASN A 203 17.69 -6.89 -0.12
C ASN A 203 16.66 -7.85 -0.74
N SER A 204 16.11 -8.75 0.07
CA SER A 204 15.20 -9.84 -0.34
C SER A 204 15.77 -10.74 -1.43
N ALA A 205 17.08 -10.99 -1.38
CA ALA A 205 17.78 -11.75 -2.40
C ALA A 205 17.21 -13.17 -2.58
N LEU A 206 16.78 -13.84 -1.50
CA LEU A 206 16.16 -15.17 -1.60
C LEU A 206 14.76 -15.10 -2.20
N CYS A 207 13.94 -14.11 -1.83
CA CYS A 207 12.59 -13.94 -2.39
C CYS A 207 12.63 -13.73 -3.91
N LYS A 208 13.56 -12.89 -4.37
CA LYS A 208 13.72 -12.52 -5.80
C LYS A 208 14.28 -13.64 -6.67
N VAL A 209 14.73 -14.75 -6.09
CA VAL A 209 15.05 -15.97 -6.86
C VAL A 209 13.80 -16.57 -7.49
N CYS A 210 12.63 -16.40 -6.87
CA CYS A 210 11.37 -16.95 -7.36
C CYS A 210 10.35 -15.87 -7.76
N HIS A 211 10.33 -14.73 -7.09
CA HIS A 211 9.35 -13.67 -7.31
C HIS A 211 9.92 -12.52 -8.15
N GLN A 212 9.33 -12.28 -9.31
CA GLN A 212 9.62 -11.15 -10.20
C GLN A 212 8.47 -10.14 -10.11
N ILE A 213 8.64 -9.11 -9.30
CA ILE A 213 7.60 -8.12 -9.07
C ILE A 213 7.83 -6.90 -9.97
N ASP A 214 6.84 -6.60 -10.80
CA ASP A 214 6.88 -5.45 -11.72
C ASP A 214 7.18 -4.15 -10.98
N GLY A 215 8.16 -3.41 -11.49
CA GLY A 215 8.56 -2.10 -10.98
C GLY A 215 9.29 -2.10 -9.63
N TRP A 216 9.55 -3.27 -9.03
CA TRP A 216 10.25 -3.36 -7.74
C TRP A 216 11.62 -2.67 -7.75
N LEU A 217 12.43 -2.93 -8.79
CA LEU A 217 13.82 -2.44 -8.85
C LEU A 217 13.96 -0.91 -8.81
N GLY A 218 12.94 -0.16 -9.24
CA GLY A 218 12.93 1.31 -9.19
C GLY A 218 12.00 1.90 -8.12
N SER A 219 11.51 1.05 -7.21
CA SER A 219 10.64 1.49 -6.12
C SER A 219 11.47 2.07 -4.96
N SER A 220 10.88 3.02 -4.22
CA SER A 220 11.54 3.56 -3.03
C SER A 220 11.78 2.49 -1.95
N HIS A 221 10.96 1.44 -1.88
CA HIS A 221 11.15 0.35 -0.93
C HIS A 221 12.33 -0.56 -1.27
N ALA A 222 12.73 -0.64 -2.54
CA ALA A 222 13.90 -1.41 -2.97
C ALA A 222 15.21 -0.63 -2.82
N GLU A 223 15.18 0.71 -2.86
CA GLU A 223 16.38 1.55 -2.96
C GLU A 223 16.66 2.39 -1.68
N SER A 224 15.66 2.61 -0.83
CA SER A 224 15.79 3.55 0.28
C SER A 224 16.74 3.10 1.39
N ASN A 225 17.72 3.95 1.69
CA ASN A 225 18.62 3.81 2.84
C ASN A 225 18.04 4.37 4.15
N ALA A 226 16.75 4.74 4.18
CA ALA A 226 16.10 5.25 5.38
C ALA A 226 16.18 4.23 6.52
N ARG A 227 16.41 4.75 7.74
CA ARG A 227 16.61 3.97 8.95
C ARG A 227 15.50 4.29 9.94
N TRP A 228 15.15 3.32 10.79
CA TRP A 228 14.37 3.58 11.98
C TRP A 228 15.13 4.52 12.91
N ASN A 229 14.48 5.60 13.33
CA ASN A 229 15.09 6.65 14.15
C ASN A 229 15.11 6.35 15.66
N GLY A 230 14.73 5.13 16.07
CA GLY A 230 14.67 4.72 17.47
C GLY A 230 13.38 5.09 18.20
N ARG A 231 12.40 5.73 17.53
CA ARG A 231 11.11 6.13 18.14
C ARG A 231 9.98 5.17 17.74
N GLY A 232 9.07 4.90 18.67
CA GLY A 232 7.98 3.95 18.47
C GLY A 232 8.47 2.50 18.40
N LYS A 233 7.67 1.62 17.81
CA LYS A 233 8.02 0.20 17.65
C LYS A 233 9.01 0.04 16.49
N ASN A 234 10.07 -0.75 16.70
CA ASN A 234 11.00 -1.10 15.61
C ASN A 234 10.24 -1.94 14.54
N PRO A 235 10.20 -1.50 13.27
CA PRO A 235 9.52 -2.23 12.19
C PRO A 235 10.25 -3.52 11.76
N TRP A 236 11.52 -3.66 12.11
CA TRP A 236 12.37 -4.80 11.74
C TRP A 236 12.68 -5.65 12.97
N THR A 237 11.84 -6.67 13.20
CA THR A 237 11.93 -7.52 14.40
C THR A 237 12.67 -8.85 14.17
N ASN A 238 12.94 -9.21 12.92
CA ASN A 238 13.30 -10.58 12.55
C ASN A 238 14.71 -10.72 11.98
N ASN A 239 15.45 -9.62 11.81
CA ASN A 239 16.81 -9.61 11.29
C ASN A 239 17.56 -8.37 11.77
N ASP A 240 18.87 -8.34 11.50
CA ASP A 240 19.76 -7.24 11.90
C ASP A 240 19.95 -6.20 10.77
N TYR A 241 19.06 -6.17 9.78
CA TYR A 241 19.11 -5.19 8.69
C TYR A 241 18.68 -3.81 9.18
N GLN A 242 19.31 -2.76 8.65
CA GLN A 242 19.20 -1.41 9.22
C GLN A 242 18.47 -0.43 8.32
N THR A 243 18.19 -0.78 7.06
CA THR A 243 17.52 0.09 6.11
C THR A 243 16.30 -0.57 5.49
N VAL A 244 15.40 0.28 4.97
CA VAL A 244 14.24 -0.16 4.19
C VAL A 244 14.68 -1.08 3.04
N ALA A 245 15.70 -0.70 2.26
CA ALA A 245 16.19 -1.49 1.14
C ALA A 245 16.77 -2.85 1.56
N GLU A 246 17.57 -2.89 2.64
CA GLU A 246 18.17 -4.14 3.13
C GLU A 246 17.11 -5.15 3.56
N ASN A 247 16.01 -4.67 4.15
CA ASN A 247 14.90 -5.51 4.59
C ASN A 247 13.92 -5.88 3.45
N GLY A 248 13.75 -4.99 2.47
CA GLY A 248 13.01 -5.24 1.22
C GLY A 248 11.58 -5.73 1.40
N CYS A 249 11.22 -6.87 0.81
CA CYS A 249 9.93 -7.54 0.91
C CYS A 249 9.53 -7.81 2.38
N GLU A 250 10.50 -8.10 3.25
CA GLU A 250 10.24 -8.33 4.67
C GLU A 250 9.89 -7.05 5.44
N ASN A 251 9.77 -5.89 4.77
CA ASN A 251 9.19 -4.70 5.40
C ASN A 251 7.72 -4.94 5.74
N CYS A 252 6.98 -5.57 4.81
CA CYS A 252 5.55 -5.80 4.93
C CYS A 252 5.21 -7.30 5.03
N HIS A 253 5.96 -8.16 4.34
CA HIS A 253 5.69 -9.59 4.31
C HIS A 253 6.43 -10.36 5.41
N ARG A 254 5.88 -11.50 5.81
CA ARG A 254 6.49 -12.42 6.77
C ARG A 254 6.30 -13.87 6.32
N SER A 255 7.39 -14.54 5.98
CA SER A 255 7.34 -15.90 5.42
C SER A 255 6.77 -16.96 6.36
N HIS A 256 6.82 -16.74 7.68
CA HIS A 256 6.32 -17.68 8.68
C HIS A 256 5.61 -16.96 9.79
N THR A 257 4.47 -17.49 10.24
CA THR A 257 3.64 -16.90 11.31
C THR A 257 3.19 -15.46 10.98
N ALA A 258 2.75 -15.23 9.73
CA ALA A 258 2.20 -13.95 9.28
C ALA A 258 0.97 -13.54 10.10
N GLY A 259 0.83 -12.25 10.39
CA GLY A 259 -0.35 -11.75 11.11
C GLY A 259 -1.60 -11.89 10.27
N ARG A 260 -1.51 -11.52 8.99
CA ARG A 260 -2.53 -11.86 7.99
C ARG A 260 -2.07 -13.00 7.11
N HIS A 261 -2.93 -13.99 6.97
CA HIS A 261 -2.67 -15.20 6.23
C HIS A 261 -2.52 -14.87 4.74
N GLU A 262 -3.52 -14.25 4.12
CA GLU A 262 -3.45 -13.89 2.71
C GLU A 262 -2.31 -12.89 2.43
N ARG A 263 -1.48 -13.23 1.43
CA ARG A 263 -0.31 -12.43 0.99
C ARG A 263 0.77 -12.29 2.07
N LEU A 264 0.65 -13.03 3.18
CA LEU A 264 1.63 -13.13 4.26
C LEU A 264 2.02 -11.77 4.84
N LEU A 265 1.06 -10.90 5.13
CA LEU A 265 1.34 -9.59 5.74
C LEU A 265 1.70 -9.75 7.22
N LYS A 266 2.64 -8.94 7.69
CA LYS A 266 3.12 -8.97 9.10
C LYS A 266 2.00 -8.74 10.10
N TYR A 267 1.09 -7.83 9.78
CA TYR A 267 -0.01 -7.44 10.65
C TYR A 267 -1.36 -7.80 10.03
N VAL A 268 -2.34 -8.06 10.90
CA VAL A 268 -3.72 -8.39 10.52
C VAL A 268 -4.38 -7.21 9.80
N PHE A 269 -4.23 -6.03 10.38
CA PHE A 269 -4.69 -4.76 9.83
C PHE A 269 -3.74 -4.33 8.70
N GLU A 270 -4.29 -4.08 7.52
CA GLU A 270 -3.53 -3.74 6.32
C GLU A 270 -2.66 -2.49 6.53
N GLU A 271 -3.23 -1.43 7.09
CA GLU A 271 -2.59 -0.14 7.33
C GLU A 271 -1.39 -0.21 8.29
N ASP A 272 -1.41 -1.13 9.26
CA ASP A 272 -0.29 -1.33 10.19
C ASP A 272 1.00 -1.75 9.47
N ASN A 273 0.88 -2.42 8.32
CA ASN A 273 2.03 -2.80 7.50
C ASN A 273 2.70 -1.59 6.85
N CYS A 274 1.98 -0.47 6.68
CA CYS A 274 2.50 0.79 6.17
C CYS A 274 2.91 1.72 7.32
N LEU A 275 2.04 1.89 8.32
CA LEU A 275 2.20 2.86 9.42
C LEU A 275 3.34 2.50 10.39
N ALA A 276 3.79 1.24 10.40
CA ALA A 276 5.02 0.83 11.09
C ALA A 276 6.26 1.65 10.65
N CYS A 277 6.24 2.22 9.44
CA CYS A 277 7.30 3.09 8.91
C CYS A 277 6.79 4.50 8.56
N HIS A 278 5.52 4.63 8.14
CA HIS A 278 4.91 5.87 7.64
C HIS A 278 4.32 6.78 8.73
N SER A 279 4.67 6.53 10.00
CA SER A 279 4.33 7.34 11.19
C SER A 279 5.38 8.42 11.51
N GLY A 280 6.33 8.67 10.62
CA GLY A 280 7.43 9.61 10.86
C GLY A 280 8.62 9.01 11.65
N ASN A 281 8.59 7.70 11.90
CA ASN A 281 9.68 6.97 12.58
C ASN A 281 10.75 6.41 11.62
N VAL A 282 10.39 6.22 10.33
CA VAL A 282 11.30 5.86 9.23
C VAL A 282 11.11 6.85 8.08
N SER A 283 9.87 7.10 7.67
CA SER A 283 9.55 8.14 6.70
C SER A 283 9.79 9.54 7.29
N SER A 284 10.10 10.52 6.44
CA SER A 284 10.26 11.91 6.87
C SER A 284 8.93 12.64 7.13
N LYS A 285 7.82 12.11 6.61
CA LYS A 285 6.46 12.62 6.81
C LYS A 285 5.65 11.63 7.64
N ASN A 286 4.69 12.14 8.40
CA ASN A 286 3.82 11.35 9.25
C ASN A 286 2.40 11.32 8.66
N ILE A 287 1.99 10.16 8.13
CA ILE A 287 0.64 9.96 7.59
C ILE A 287 -0.36 9.70 8.72
N GLU A 288 0.06 9.05 9.80
CA GLU A 288 -0.78 8.74 10.95
C GLU A 288 -1.44 10.00 11.53
N THR A 289 -0.74 11.13 11.58
CA THR A 289 -1.31 12.41 12.03
C THR A 289 -2.38 12.98 11.11
N GLU A 290 -2.36 12.65 9.82
CA GLU A 290 -3.41 13.05 8.89
C GLU A 290 -4.66 12.18 9.05
N LEU A 291 -4.45 10.89 9.33
CA LEU A 291 -5.52 9.91 9.54
C LEU A 291 -6.27 10.07 10.88
N THR A 292 -5.86 11.00 11.75
CA THR A 292 -6.64 11.36 12.96
C THR A 292 -7.56 12.56 12.74
N LYS A 293 -7.43 13.28 11.61
CA LYS A 293 -8.22 14.49 11.32
C LYS A 293 -9.69 14.15 11.09
N ARG A 294 -10.55 15.16 11.30
CA ARG A 294 -12.02 14.99 11.25
C ARG A 294 -12.53 14.46 9.91
N PHE A 295 -12.01 14.99 8.80
CA PHE A 295 -12.41 14.57 7.46
C PHE A 295 -11.26 13.81 6.82
N ARG A 296 -11.44 12.52 6.55
CA ARG A 296 -10.34 11.63 6.16
C ARG A 296 -10.86 10.43 5.36
N HIS A 297 -9.94 9.76 4.66
CA HIS A 297 -10.16 8.38 4.24
C HIS A 297 -9.84 7.47 5.43
N SER A 298 -10.89 6.92 6.05
CA SER A 298 -10.78 6.13 7.29
C SER A 298 -10.36 4.69 7.01
N VAL A 299 -9.08 4.48 6.70
CA VAL A 299 -8.50 3.15 6.46
C VAL A 299 -8.66 2.21 7.66
N GLN A 300 -8.60 2.75 8.89
CA GLN A 300 -8.72 1.93 10.12
C GLN A 300 -10.11 1.33 10.37
N ASN A 301 -11.10 1.67 9.54
CA ASN A 301 -12.47 1.15 9.67
C ASN A 301 -12.65 -0.19 8.96
N TYR A 302 -11.64 -0.65 8.21
CA TYR A 302 -11.70 -1.85 7.41
C TYR A 302 -10.63 -2.83 7.88
N THR A 303 -10.91 -4.11 7.72
CA THR A 303 -9.95 -5.17 8.05
C THR A 303 -10.28 -6.38 7.20
N GLY A 304 -9.33 -6.81 6.39
CA GLY A 304 -9.49 -8.01 5.58
C GLY A 304 -10.55 -7.92 4.48
N VAL A 305 -11.07 -6.71 4.19
CA VAL A 305 -12.05 -6.48 3.12
C VAL A 305 -11.36 -6.37 1.77
N HIS A 306 -10.22 -5.68 1.73
CA HIS A 306 -9.45 -5.48 0.51
C HIS A 306 -8.89 -6.80 -0.03
N ASP A 307 -9.03 -6.98 -1.34
CA ASP A 307 -8.37 -8.04 -2.08
C ASP A 307 -7.62 -7.51 -3.32
N ALA A 308 -6.34 -7.85 -3.42
CA ALA A 308 -5.51 -7.46 -4.57
C ALA A 308 -5.99 -8.06 -5.92
N ALA A 309 -6.93 -9.00 -5.92
CA ALA A 309 -7.58 -9.56 -7.10
C ALA A 309 -8.96 -8.93 -7.40
N GLU A 310 -9.29 -7.81 -6.78
CA GLU A 310 -10.53 -7.07 -7.04
C GLU A 310 -10.73 -6.73 -8.52
N ASP A 311 -11.97 -6.91 -8.97
CA ASP A 311 -12.38 -6.72 -10.36
C ASP A 311 -13.56 -5.75 -10.45
N PHE A 312 -13.23 -4.49 -10.74
CA PHE A 312 -14.19 -3.41 -10.90
C PHE A 312 -15.02 -3.54 -12.17
N ARG A 313 -14.67 -4.43 -13.13
CA ARG A 313 -15.50 -4.71 -14.31
C ARG A 313 -16.85 -5.35 -13.95
N THR A 314 -16.93 -5.99 -12.79
CA THR A 314 -18.16 -6.65 -12.29
C THR A 314 -19.02 -5.73 -11.43
N TRP A 315 -18.53 -4.54 -11.07
CA TRP A 315 -19.16 -3.58 -10.16
C TRP A 315 -19.57 -4.14 -8.79
N ASN A 316 -19.03 -5.29 -8.38
CA ASN A 316 -19.36 -5.96 -7.13
C ASN A 316 -18.21 -5.92 -6.10
N VAL A 317 -17.32 -4.94 -6.23
CA VAL A 317 -16.22 -4.75 -5.29
C VAL A 317 -16.77 -4.17 -3.99
N PRO A 318 -16.58 -4.83 -2.83
CA PRO A 318 -17.01 -4.31 -1.54
C PRO A 318 -16.49 -2.89 -1.29
N LYS A 319 -17.32 -2.02 -0.72
CA LYS A 319 -16.95 -0.63 -0.46
C LYS A 319 -15.98 -0.56 0.73
N HIS A 320 -14.75 -0.15 0.47
CA HIS A 320 -13.71 0.07 1.47
C HIS A 320 -12.66 1.07 0.95
N VAL A 321 -11.69 1.41 1.80
CA VAL A 321 -10.50 2.15 1.39
C VAL A 321 -9.31 1.69 2.23
N GLU A 322 -8.23 1.32 1.56
CA GLU A 322 -6.94 0.96 2.12
C GLU A 322 -5.80 1.75 1.45
N CYS A 323 -4.58 1.64 1.98
CA CYS A 323 -3.41 2.24 1.36
C CYS A 323 -3.16 1.71 -0.06
N ASP A 324 -3.32 0.40 -0.26
CA ASP A 324 -3.09 -0.27 -1.55
C ASP A 324 -4.17 0.06 -2.61
N ASP A 325 -5.29 0.69 -2.22
CA ASP A 325 -6.25 1.22 -3.17
C ASP A 325 -5.72 2.48 -3.87
N CYS A 326 -4.88 3.26 -3.21
CA CYS A 326 -4.32 4.49 -3.78
C CYS A 326 -2.86 4.35 -4.18
N HIS A 327 -2.16 3.33 -3.68
CA HIS A 327 -0.74 3.13 -3.83
C HIS A 327 -0.41 1.72 -4.29
N ASN A 328 0.72 1.55 -4.95
CA ASN A 328 1.26 0.24 -5.23
C ASN A 328 2.66 0.21 -4.62
N SER A 329 2.76 -0.33 -3.41
CA SER A 329 3.99 -0.36 -2.61
C SER A 329 5.19 -0.95 -3.35
N HIS A 330 4.96 -1.80 -4.35
CA HIS A 330 5.99 -2.39 -5.20
C HIS A 330 6.51 -1.48 -6.32
N GLN A 331 5.84 -0.36 -6.63
CA GLN A 331 6.22 0.57 -7.71
C GLN A 331 6.32 2.02 -7.26
N SER A 332 5.71 2.36 -6.12
CA SER A 332 5.76 3.70 -5.52
C SER A 332 7.20 4.16 -5.35
N ASN A 333 7.46 5.38 -5.82
CA ASN A 333 8.79 5.97 -5.81
C ASN A 333 8.75 7.50 -5.61
N GLY A 334 9.93 8.13 -5.57
CA GLY A 334 10.09 9.57 -5.35
C GLY A 334 10.00 10.45 -6.60
N GLN A 335 9.65 9.91 -7.77
CA GLN A 335 9.56 10.69 -9.00
C GLN A 335 8.42 11.71 -8.92
N ALA A 336 8.73 12.98 -9.20
CA ALA A 336 7.75 14.04 -9.23
C ALA A 336 6.74 13.87 -10.39
N SER A 337 5.57 14.49 -10.25
CA SER A 337 4.59 14.54 -11.34
C SER A 337 5.11 15.37 -12.50
N ALA A 338 4.86 14.90 -13.72
CA ALA A 338 5.10 15.66 -14.95
C ALA A 338 4.11 16.83 -15.14
N GLY A 339 3.19 17.05 -14.19
CA GLY A 339 2.12 18.04 -14.28
C GLY A 339 0.85 17.50 -14.95
N GLY A 340 -0.20 18.33 -15.01
CA GLY A 340 -1.45 18.02 -15.72
C GLY A 340 -2.24 16.84 -15.13
N SER A 341 -2.27 16.70 -13.81
CA SER A 341 -2.98 15.61 -13.10
C SER A 341 -2.55 14.18 -13.46
N ARG A 342 -1.35 13.99 -14.02
CA ARG A 342 -0.80 12.66 -14.33
C ARG A 342 -0.33 11.91 -13.09
N VAL A 343 -0.49 10.59 -13.12
CA VAL A 343 0.06 9.68 -12.10
C VAL A 343 1.59 9.74 -12.10
N SER A 344 2.17 9.76 -10.91
CA SER A 344 3.62 9.76 -10.70
C SER A 344 3.99 9.29 -9.30
N GLY A 345 5.26 8.92 -9.10
CA GLY A 345 5.83 8.76 -7.77
C GLY A 345 5.03 7.78 -6.90
N ALA A 346 4.43 8.31 -5.83
CA ALA A 346 3.67 7.53 -4.86
C ALA A 346 2.50 6.73 -5.45
N ASN A 347 1.87 7.20 -6.53
CA ASN A 347 0.73 6.53 -7.16
C ASN A 347 1.12 5.65 -8.37
N LYS A 348 2.41 5.48 -8.64
CA LYS A 348 2.88 4.69 -9.79
C LYS A 348 2.40 3.23 -9.67
N GLY A 349 1.89 2.67 -10.77
CA GLY A 349 1.53 1.24 -10.84
C GLY A 349 0.17 0.89 -10.23
N VAL A 350 -0.64 1.89 -9.86
CA VAL A 350 -1.97 1.71 -9.28
C VAL A 350 -2.99 1.48 -10.39
N THR A 351 -3.96 0.60 -10.16
CA THR A 351 -5.09 0.37 -11.07
C THR A 351 -6.10 1.51 -10.99
N GLY A 352 -7.01 1.60 -11.97
CA GLY A 352 -8.00 2.67 -11.98
C GLY A 352 -9.20 2.37 -12.87
N ILE A 353 -10.08 3.35 -12.99
CA ILE A 353 -11.22 3.38 -13.91
C ILE A 353 -11.07 4.61 -14.80
N ASN A 354 -11.01 4.43 -16.11
CA ASN A 354 -10.88 5.54 -17.04
C ASN A 354 -12.18 6.36 -17.16
N SER A 355 -12.15 7.48 -17.89
CA SER A 355 -13.33 8.34 -18.11
C SER A 355 -14.49 7.64 -18.84
N GLY A 356 -14.20 6.55 -19.56
CA GLY A 356 -15.21 5.67 -20.17
C GLY A 356 -15.78 4.60 -19.24
N GLY A 357 -15.39 4.55 -17.97
CA GLY A 357 -15.88 3.57 -16.99
C GLY A 357 -15.20 2.20 -17.10
N GLN A 358 -14.09 2.08 -17.82
CA GLN A 358 -13.36 0.82 -17.98
C GLN A 358 -12.18 0.72 -17.01
N GLN A 359 -12.00 -0.48 -16.43
CA GLN A 359 -10.85 -0.77 -15.58
C GLN A 359 -9.54 -0.75 -16.39
N VAL A 360 -8.56 -0.01 -15.87
CA VAL A 360 -7.19 0.04 -16.40
C VAL A 360 -6.23 -0.63 -15.42
N SER A 361 -5.30 -1.43 -15.96
CA SER A 361 -4.30 -2.15 -15.16
C SER A 361 -3.19 -1.23 -14.61
N MET A 362 -3.01 -0.06 -15.22
CA MET A 362 -2.09 0.97 -14.74
C MET A 362 -2.62 2.35 -15.10
N SER A 363 -3.04 3.11 -14.09
CA SER A 363 -3.55 4.46 -14.22
C SER A 363 -2.48 5.40 -14.76
N GLN A 364 -2.87 6.22 -15.73
CA GLN A 364 -2.08 7.29 -16.32
C GLN A 364 -2.46 8.65 -15.73
N ASN A 365 -3.73 8.81 -15.33
CA ASN A 365 -4.27 10.04 -14.76
C ASN A 365 -4.76 9.81 -13.33
N LEU A 366 -4.57 10.81 -12.45
CA LEU A 366 -4.87 10.66 -11.03
C LEU A 366 -6.36 10.40 -10.78
N TYR A 367 -7.25 11.02 -11.58
CA TYR A 367 -8.69 10.82 -11.47
C TYR A 367 -9.11 9.35 -11.64
N GLU A 368 -8.32 8.55 -12.39
CA GLU A 368 -8.65 7.15 -12.65
C GLU A 368 -8.59 6.31 -11.36
N ILE A 369 -7.69 6.69 -10.44
CA ILE A 369 -7.60 6.07 -9.12
C ILE A 369 -8.83 6.45 -8.28
N CYS A 370 -9.22 7.73 -8.30
CA CYS A 370 -10.40 8.23 -7.57
C CYS A 370 -11.70 7.56 -8.06
N TYR A 371 -11.84 7.35 -9.37
CA TYR A 371 -13.04 6.77 -9.97
C TYR A 371 -13.31 5.32 -9.54
N LYS A 372 -12.33 4.60 -9.00
CA LYS A 372 -12.60 3.27 -8.41
C LYS A 372 -13.70 3.32 -7.36
N CYS A 373 -13.76 4.39 -6.57
CA CYS A 373 -14.69 4.51 -5.44
C CYS A 373 -15.62 5.72 -5.54
N HIS A 374 -15.36 6.68 -6.43
CA HIS A 374 -16.17 7.90 -6.56
C HIS A 374 -16.96 7.98 -7.88
N ALA A 375 -16.83 6.99 -8.77
CA ALA A 375 -17.60 6.92 -10.01
C ALA A 375 -18.70 5.86 -9.91
N ASP A 376 -18.71 4.86 -10.79
CA ASP A 376 -19.81 3.92 -10.91
C ASP A 376 -19.95 2.98 -9.69
N ASN A 377 -18.85 2.67 -8.97
CA ASN A 377 -18.88 2.00 -7.65
C ASN A 377 -18.90 3.01 -6.48
N ASN A 378 -19.73 4.05 -6.57
CA ASN A 378 -19.65 5.17 -5.63
C ASN A 378 -19.84 4.76 -4.16
N VAL A 379 -18.92 5.14 -3.29
CA VAL A 379 -19.00 4.97 -1.83
C VAL A 379 -19.94 5.97 -1.16
N MET A 380 -20.14 7.14 -1.78
CA MET A 380 -21.05 8.16 -1.26
C MET A 380 -22.51 7.77 -1.54
N ARG A 381 -23.39 8.06 -0.57
CA ARG A 381 -24.83 7.77 -0.65
C ARG A 381 -25.71 9.01 -0.49
N ARG A 382 -25.10 10.15 -0.19
CA ARG A 382 -25.78 11.41 0.11
C ARG A 382 -24.97 12.54 -0.48
N PHE A 383 -25.67 13.55 -0.97
CA PHE A 383 -25.07 14.78 -1.42
C PHE A 383 -24.68 15.64 -0.22
N PRO A 384 -23.44 16.14 -0.18
CA PRO A 384 -23.04 17.18 0.78
C PRO A 384 -23.91 18.43 0.72
N ILE A 385 -24.29 18.83 -0.50
CA ILE A 385 -25.09 20.00 -0.81
C ILE A 385 -26.19 19.53 -1.77
N THR A 386 -27.46 19.73 -1.40
CA THR A 386 -28.60 19.41 -2.28
C THR A 386 -28.71 20.45 -3.38
N ARG A 387 -28.64 20.01 -4.64
CA ARG A 387 -28.67 20.89 -5.80
C ARG A 387 -29.87 20.60 -6.70
N GLN A 388 -30.08 21.47 -7.68
CA GLN A 388 -31.09 21.27 -8.73
C GLN A 388 -30.79 20.00 -9.55
N ILE A 389 -29.52 19.80 -9.90
CA ILE A 389 -29.02 18.60 -10.56
C ILE A 389 -28.08 17.87 -9.60
N ASP A 390 -28.50 16.69 -9.20
CA ASP A 390 -27.80 15.82 -8.26
C ASP A 390 -27.17 14.66 -9.05
N GLN A 391 -25.84 14.55 -9.03
CA GLN A 391 -25.08 13.48 -9.68
C GLN A 391 -24.01 12.92 -8.75
N LEU A 392 -24.16 11.66 -8.32
CA LEU A 392 -23.19 11.02 -7.41
C LEU A 392 -22.02 10.38 -8.16
N ASN A 393 -22.15 10.08 -9.44
CA ASN A 393 -21.06 9.48 -10.20
C ASN A 393 -20.14 10.59 -10.70
N THR A 394 -18.99 10.78 -10.04
CA THR A 394 -18.05 11.86 -10.36
C THR A 394 -17.45 11.73 -11.77
N ARG A 395 -17.42 10.53 -12.37
CA ARG A 395 -17.06 10.37 -13.78
C ARG A 395 -18.09 11.02 -14.70
N MET A 396 -19.37 10.98 -14.35
CA MET A 396 -20.44 11.66 -15.08
C MET A 396 -20.47 13.17 -14.83
N GLU A 397 -19.97 13.66 -13.69
CA GLU A 397 -19.81 15.10 -13.41
C GLU A 397 -18.70 15.73 -14.28
N PHE A 398 -17.67 14.95 -14.65
CA PHE A 398 -16.55 15.37 -15.48
C PHE A 398 -16.58 14.81 -16.91
N ASP A 399 -17.75 14.38 -17.39
CA ASP A 399 -17.90 13.90 -18.78
C ASP A 399 -17.62 15.03 -19.78
N LEU A 400 -16.93 14.71 -20.88
CA LEU A 400 -16.51 15.71 -21.86
C LEU A 400 -17.67 16.34 -22.65
N GLY A 401 -18.84 15.68 -22.66
CA GLY A 401 -20.04 16.23 -23.25
C GLY A 401 -20.83 17.14 -22.29
N ASN A 402 -20.36 17.35 -21.06
CA ASN A 402 -21.07 18.18 -20.09
C ASN A 402 -21.08 19.66 -20.47
N PRO A 403 -22.18 20.38 -20.21
CA PRO A 403 -22.26 21.82 -20.46
C PRO A 403 -21.19 22.63 -19.72
N SER A 404 -20.79 22.19 -18.53
CA SER A 404 -19.69 22.79 -17.79
C SER A 404 -19.11 21.82 -16.75
N TYR A 405 -17.81 21.94 -16.51
CA TYR A 405 -17.06 21.16 -15.54
C TYR A 405 -15.72 21.84 -15.22
N HIS A 406 -15.15 21.59 -14.04
CA HIS A 406 -13.77 21.93 -13.74
C HIS A 406 -12.80 21.01 -14.50
N PRO A 407 -11.63 21.49 -14.94
CA PRO A 407 -10.80 20.80 -15.93
C PRO A 407 -9.95 19.68 -15.30
N VAL A 408 -10.58 18.59 -14.87
CA VAL A 408 -9.91 17.41 -14.28
C VAL A 408 -9.55 16.37 -15.34
N VAL A 409 -10.48 16.10 -16.26
CA VAL A 409 -10.31 15.09 -17.33
C VAL A 409 -9.78 15.72 -18.62
N ALA A 410 -10.22 16.94 -18.93
CA ALA A 410 -9.83 17.71 -20.10
C ALA A 410 -9.98 19.22 -19.82
N PRO A 411 -9.50 20.11 -20.70
CA PRO A 411 -9.73 21.55 -20.56
C PRO A 411 -11.21 21.89 -20.41
N GLY A 412 -11.50 22.98 -19.71
CA GLY A 412 -12.87 23.42 -19.45
C GLY A 412 -13.56 23.90 -20.73
N MET A 413 -14.89 23.90 -20.74
CA MET A 413 -15.69 24.25 -21.92
C MET A 413 -15.70 25.76 -22.23
N ASN A 414 -15.44 26.61 -21.23
CA ASN A 414 -15.57 28.05 -21.37
C ASN A 414 -14.32 28.65 -22.07
N PRO A 415 -14.49 29.37 -23.20
CA PRO A 415 -13.37 30.01 -23.91
C PRO A 415 -12.87 31.27 -23.21
N ASP A 416 -13.68 31.86 -22.32
CA ASP A 416 -13.36 33.08 -21.56
C ASP A 416 -13.41 32.79 -20.05
N VAL A 417 -12.30 33.06 -19.37
CA VAL A 417 -12.12 32.75 -17.93
C VAL A 417 -11.46 33.92 -17.17
N PRO A 418 -12.03 35.14 -17.23
CA PRO A 418 -11.41 36.34 -16.65
C PRO A 418 -11.20 36.23 -15.14
N SER A 419 -12.00 35.40 -14.45
CA SER A 419 -11.90 35.20 -13.02
C SER A 419 -10.71 34.32 -12.60
N LEU A 420 -9.95 33.71 -13.52
CA LEU A 420 -8.78 32.91 -13.15
C LEU A 420 -7.56 33.77 -12.83
N LEU A 421 -6.70 33.27 -11.94
CA LEU A 421 -5.37 33.84 -11.73
C LEU A 421 -4.54 33.72 -13.02
N SER A 422 -3.63 34.68 -13.25
CA SER A 422 -2.81 34.74 -14.48
C SER A 422 -1.91 33.53 -14.72
N THR A 423 -1.69 32.69 -13.71
CA THR A 423 -0.93 31.43 -13.81
C THR A 423 -1.77 30.26 -14.34
N ILE A 424 -3.07 30.46 -14.55
CA ILE A 424 -4.03 29.45 -15.01
C ILE A 424 -4.68 29.96 -16.30
N SER A 425 -4.85 29.07 -17.27
CA SER A 425 -5.44 29.38 -18.57
C SER A 425 -6.60 28.43 -18.88
N VAL A 426 -7.33 28.70 -19.97
CA VAL A 426 -8.38 27.80 -20.50
C VAL A 426 -7.89 26.38 -20.79
N ASN A 427 -6.58 26.20 -21.04
CA ASN A 427 -5.97 24.90 -21.34
C ASN A 427 -5.43 24.18 -20.09
N SER A 428 -5.51 24.80 -18.92
CA SER A 428 -4.97 24.22 -17.69
C SER A 428 -5.80 23.03 -17.22
N ILE A 429 -5.11 21.97 -16.79
CA ILE A 429 -5.71 20.80 -16.15
C ILE A 429 -5.35 20.82 -14.67
N ILE A 430 -6.35 20.61 -13.81
CA ILE A 430 -6.18 20.48 -12.36
C ILE A 430 -6.37 19.01 -11.93
N SER A 431 -5.92 18.66 -10.74
CA SER A 431 -6.18 17.32 -10.17
C SER A 431 -7.25 17.36 -9.09
N CYS A 432 -7.86 16.21 -8.78
CA CYS A 432 -8.75 16.09 -7.62
C CYS A 432 -8.05 16.57 -6.32
N THR A 433 -6.75 16.31 -6.22
CA THR A 433 -5.92 16.68 -5.07
C THR A 433 -5.50 18.14 -5.02
N ASP A 434 -5.84 18.95 -6.02
CA ASP A 434 -5.74 20.40 -5.92
C ASP A 434 -6.79 20.97 -4.97
N CYS A 435 -7.93 20.29 -4.83
CA CYS A 435 -9.01 20.64 -3.92
C CYS A 435 -9.07 19.71 -2.70
N HIS A 436 -8.93 18.39 -2.90
CA HIS A 436 -9.02 17.39 -1.84
C HIS A 436 -7.63 16.92 -1.37
N ASN A 437 -7.14 17.51 -0.29
CA ASN A 437 -5.78 17.29 0.19
C ASN A 437 -5.67 17.57 1.69
N THR A 438 -4.48 17.35 2.23
CA THR A 438 -4.14 17.86 3.56
C THR A 438 -4.25 19.39 3.64
N ASP A 439 -4.86 19.88 4.71
CA ASP A 439 -4.84 21.30 5.11
C ASP A 439 -3.48 21.73 5.68
N ASN A 440 -2.57 20.79 5.96
CA ASN A 440 -1.22 21.07 6.45
C ASN A 440 -0.23 21.19 5.27
N PRO A 441 0.28 22.38 4.95
CA PRO A 441 1.22 22.55 3.83
C PRO A 441 2.52 21.75 3.99
N ALA A 442 2.93 21.46 5.23
CA ALA A 442 4.11 20.66 5.55
C ALA A 442 3.81 19.15 5.69
N GLY A 443 2.53 18.76 5.73
CA GLY A 443 2.08 17.38 5.86
C GLY A 443 2.30 16.54 4.60
N PRO A 444 2.10 15.21 4.67
CA PRO A 444 2.14 14.35 3.49
C PRO A 444 1.00 14.71 2.53
N LYS A 445 1.35 14.98 1.28
CA LYS A 445 0.39 15.33 0.23
C LYS A 445 -0.47 14.13 -0.15
N GLY A 446 -1.74 14.39 -0.41
CA GLY A 446 -2.74 13.39 -0.76
C GLY A 446 -3.99 13.50 0.10
N PRO A 447 -5.06 12.78 -0.25
CA PRO A 447 -6.35 12.89 0.39
C PRO A 447 -6.44 12.11 1.71
N HIS A 448 -5.36 12.09 2.51
CA HIS A 448 -5.32 11.29 3.75
C HIS A 448 -6.29 11.85 4.80
N GLY A 449 -6.22 13.16 5.05
CA GLY A 449 -7.14 13.85 5.94
C GLY A 449 -6.97 15.36 5.96
N SER A 450 -8.02 16.06 6.39
CA SER A 450 -8.09 17.51 6.54
C SER A 450 -8.98 17.90 7.73
N ASN A 451 -8.72 19.07 8.30
CA ASN A 451 -9.63 19.70 9.26
C ASN A 451 -10.80 20.43 8.59
N TYR A 452 -10.69 20.73 7.30
CA TYR A 452 -11.78 21.33 6.53
C TYR A 452 -12.73 20.26 5.99
N GLU A 453 -14.02 20.59 6.03
CA GLU A 453 -15.10 19.71 5.58
C GLU A 453 -14.89 19.26 4.13
N PHE A 454 -15.35 18.05 3.80
CA PHE A 454 -15.14 17.40 2.49
C PHE A 454 -13.67 17.13 2.13
N LEU A 455 -12.79 17.06 3.14
CA LEU A 455 -11.37 16.76 2.96
C LEU A 455 -10.65 17.84 2.14
N LEU A 456 -11.02 19.11 2.32
CA LEU A 456 -10.51 20.19 1.49
C LEU A 456 -9.12 20.65 1.93
N ALA A 457 -8.28 20.99 0.96
CA ALA A 457 -6.91 21.48 1.17
C ALA A 457 -6.85 22.87 1.81
N ARG A 458 -7.96 23.62 1.74
CA ARG A 458 -8.13 24.98 2.25
C ARG A 458 -9.58 25.19 2.65
N ASN A 459 -9.83 26.20 3.47
CA ASN A 459 -11.18 26.50 3.91
C ASN A 459 -12.11 26.86 2.75
N TYR A 460 -13.34 26.37 2.84
CA TYR A 460 -14.44 26.73 1.96
C TYR A 460 -15.75 26.67 2.73
N ASP A 461 -16.17 27.82 3.24
CA ASP A 461 -17.42 27.95 3.98
C ASP A 461 -18.60 27.97 2.98
N THR A 462 -19.51 26.99 3.10
CA THR A 462 -20.65 26.81 2.17
C THR A 462 -21.99 27.22 2.77
N ALA A 463 -22.00 27.62 4.04
CA ALA A 463 -23.20 28.08 4.72
C ALA A 463 -23.64 29.44 4.16
N ASP A 464 -24.94 29.62 4.00
CA ASP A 464 -25.51 30.92 3.62
C ASP A 464 -25.20 31.98 4.69
N TYR A 465 -25.21 33.25 4.29
CA TYR A 465 -24.78 34.40 5.11
C TYR A 465 -23.30 34.39 5.55
N THR A 466 -22.45 33.59 4.92
CA THR A 466 -21.00 33.61 5.13
C THR A 466 -20.41 34.93 4.64
N MET A 467 -19.64 35.60 5.51
CA MET A 467 -18.94 36.82 5.14
C MET A 467 -17.79 36.52 4.17
N GLU A 468 -17.82 37.12 2.99
CA GLU A 468 -16.73 37.02 2.02
C GLU A 468 -15.42 37.56 2.61
N ASN A 469 -14.36 36.75 2.54
CA ASN A 469 -12.99 37.14 2.81
C ASN A 469 -12.02 36.10 2.21
N SER A 470 -10.71 36.41 2.22
CA SER A 470 -9.69 35.54 1.62
C SER A 470 -9.50 34.20 2.34
N GLN A 471 -10.01 34.05 3.56
CA GLN A 471 -9.98 32.82 4.33
C GLN A 471 -11.23 31.97 4.10
N SER A 472 -12.44 32.54 4.14
CA SER A 472 -13.69 31.79 3.99
C SER A 472 -13.83 31.10 2.63
N TYR A 473 -13.30 31.70 1.56
CA TYR A 473 -13.28 31.12 0.22
C TYR A 473 -11.85 30.82 -0.28
N ALA A 474 -10.93 30.54 0.65
CA ALA A 474 -9.52 30.31 0.36
C ALA A 474 -9.26 29.19 -0.67
N LEU A 475 -10.14 28.19 -0.73
CA LEU A 475 -10.10 27.13 -1.73
C LEU A 475 -10.31 27.68 -3.14
N CYS A 476 -11.39 28.43 -3.37
CA CYS A 476 -11.73 29.01 -4.66
C CYS A 476 -10.64 29.99 -5.11
N TYR A 477 -10.18 30.84 -4.17
CA TYR A 477 -9.13 31.82 -4.42
C TYR A 477 -7.73 31.22 -4.65
N LYS A 478 -7.56 29.90 -4.54
CA LYS A 478 -6.35 29.22 -5.01
C LYS A 478 -6.22 29.32 -6.54
N CYS A 479 -7.34 29.38 -7.26
CA CYS A 479 -7.38 29.41 -8.72
C CYS A 479 -8.07 30.64 -9.28
N HIS A 480 -9.01 31.23 -8.55
CA HIS A 480 -9.75 32.40 -8.98
C HIS A 480 -9.23 33.70 -8.34
N SER A 481 -9.10 34.75 -9.15
CA SER A 481 -8.76 36.09 -8.72
C SER A 481 -9.91 36.71 -7.92
N ARG A 482 -9.72 36.84 -6.60
CA ARG A 482 -10.65 37.57 -5.73
C ARG A 482 -10.93 38.98 -6.24
N THR A 483 -9.92 39.67 -6.76
CA THR A 483 -10.07 41.02 -7.32
C THR A 483 -10.99 41.01 -8.53
N SER A 484 -10.81 40.08 -9.47
CA SER A 484 -11.65 39.99 -10.67
C SER A 484 -13.11 39.72 -10.31
N ILE A 485 -13.35 38.79 -9.38
CA ILE A 485 -14.69 38.46 -8.91
C ILE A 485 -15.35 39.68 -8.23
N LEU A 486 -14.65 40.38 -7.35
CA LEU A 486 -15.19 41.54 -6.62
C LEU A 486 -15.31 42.83 -7.45
N ASN A 487 -14.70 42.85 -8.64
CA ASN A 487 -14.84 43.92 -9.62
C ASN A 487 -15.92 43.61 -10.66
N ASP A 488 -16.68 42.52 -10.48
CA ASP A 488 -17.80 42.15 -11.36
C ASP A 488 -17.39 41.88 -12.83
N GLU A 489 -16.14 41.49 -13.07
CA GLU A 489 -15.55 41.42 -14.43
C GLU A 489 -16.16 40.35 -15.34
N SER A 490 -16.81 39.32 -14.77
CA SER A 490 -17.49 38.24 -15.52
C SER A 490 -19.00 38.22 -15.36
N PHE A 491 -19.52 38.92 -14.35
CA PHE A 491 -20.93 38.96 -14.00
C PHE A 491 -21.17 40.23 -13.18
N SER A 492 -22.08 41.08 -13.66
CA SER A 492 -22.25 42.48 -13.23
C SER A 492 -22.71 42.68 -11.78
N GLU A 493 -23.10 41.62 -11.08
CA GLU A 493 -23.60 41.68 -9.70
C GLU A 493 -22.92 40.66 -8.76
N HIS A 494 -21.70 40.19 -9.11
CA HIS A 494 -20.98 39.17 -8.32
C HIS A 494 -20.74 39.66 -6.90
N LYS A 495 -20.15 40.85 -6.75
CA LYS A 495 -19.85 41.49 -5.47
C LYS A 495 -21.09 41.62 -4.62
N LYS A 496 -22.21 42.04 -5.20
CA LYS A 496 -23.47 42.18 -4.46
C LYS A 496 -23.90 40.85 -3.85
N HIS A 497 -23.89 39.76 -4.62
CA HIS A 497 -24.30 38.46 -4.10
C HIS A 497 -23.33 37.94 -3.03
N ILE A 498 -22.02 37.99 -3.27
CA ILE A 498 -21.06 37.36 -2.37
C ILE A 498 -20.70 38.22 -1.14
N VAL A 499 -20.70 39.55 -1.27
CA VAL A 499 -20.34 40.49 -0.18
C VAL A 499 -21.58 41.00 0.54
N ASP A 500 -22.52 41.62 -0.20
CA ASP A 500 -23.63 42.34 0.42
C ASP A 500 -24.71 41.36 0.89
N GLN A 501 -25.07 40.38 0.05
CA GLN A 501 -26.02 39.31 0.39
C GLN A 501 -25.36 38.12 1.09
N LYS A 502 -24.01 38.08 1.15
CA LYS A 502 -23.23 37.04 1.84
C LYS A 502 -23.58 35.62 1.37
N THR A 503 -23.87 35.49 0.08
CA THR A 503 -24.23 34.23 -0.56
C THR A 503 -22.94 33.51 -1.01
N PRO A 504 -22.61 32.33 -0.50
CA PRO A 504 -21.36 31.65 -0.84
C PRO A 504 -21.39 31.11 -2.28
N CYS A 505 -20.21 30.91 -2.87
CA CYS A 505 -20.09 30.44 -4.26
C CYS A 505 -20.85 29.13 -4.52
N ALA A 506 -20.98 28.28 -3.48
CA ALA A 506 -21.64 26.97 -3.56
C ALA A 506 -23.13 27.08 -3.90
N VAL A 507 -23.77 28.21 -3.57
CA VAL A 507 -25.20 28.40 -3.85
C VAL A 507 -25.48 28.43 -5.34
N CYS A 508 -24.56 28.95 -6.15
CA CYS A 508 -24.72 29.06 -7.59
C CYS A 508 -23.89 28.01 -8.34
N HIS A 509 -22.63 27.79 -7.92
CA HIS A 509 -21.67 26.99 -8.69
C HIS A 509 -21.48 25.60 -8.10
N ASP A 510 -21.54 24.61 -8.98
CA ASP A 510 -21.11 23.24 -8.73
C ASP A 510 -19.58 23.16 -8.74
N PRO A 511 -18.92 22.63 -7.69
CA PRO A 511 -17.47 22.51 -7.66
C PRO A 511 -16.94 21.41 -8.60
N HIS A 512 -17.76 20.53 -9.16
CA HIS A 512 -17.32 19.50 -10.11
C HIS A 512 -17.77 19.81 -11.53
N GLY A 513 -19.06 19.63 -11.81
CA GLY A 513 -19.61 19.77 -13.15
C GLY A 513 -21.06 19.32 -13.21
N VAL A 514 -21.74 19.72 -14.28
CA VAL A 514 -23.17 19.44 -14.46
C VAL A 514 -23.32 18.40 -15.56
N SER A 515 -23.89 17.24 -15.24
CA SER A 515 -24.06 16.15 -16.22
C SER A 515 -24.95 16.56 -17.40
N ASN A 516 -24.52 16.28 -18.63
CA ASN A 516 -25.32 16.47 -19.85
C ASN A 516 -26.57 15.59 -19.94
N VAL A 517 -26.70 14.57 -19.10
CA VAL A 517 -27.93 13.76 -18.99
C VAL A 517 -29.04 14.54 -18.27
N GLN A 518 -28.68 15.56 -17.49
CA GLN A 518 -29.60 16.29 -16.60
C GLN A 518 -29.63 17.81 -16.89
N GLY A 519 -28.53 18.40 -17.35
CA GLY A 519 -28.38 19.83 -17.65
C GLY A 519 -28.08 20.12 -19.11
N ASN A 520 -28.02 21.40 -19.47
CA ASN A 520 -27.72 21.85 -20.83
C ASN A 520 -26.85 23.11 -20.87
N SER A 521 -26.26 23.42 -22.03
CA SER A 521 -25.30 24.52 -22.18
C SER A 521 -25.91 25.91 -22.04
N THR A 522 -27.23 26.04 -22.18
CA THR A 522 -27.93 27.31 -21.98
C THR A 522 -28.21 27.56 -20.49
N ASN A 523 -28.58 26.53 -19.73
CA ASN A 523 -29.03 26.70 -18.36
C ASN A 523 -27.99 26.35 -17.29
N ASN A 524 -26.93 25.64 -17.69
CA ASN A 524 -25.91 25.11 -16.80
C ASN A 524 -24.50 25.37 -17.34
N SER A 525 -24.31 26.45 -18.09
CA SER A 525 -22.97 26.97 -18.36
C SER A 525 -22.32 27.48 -17.07
N HIS A 526 -21.00 27.70 -17.10
CA HIS A 526 -20.26 28.31 -15.99
C HIS A 526 -20.47 27.61 -14.61
N LEU A 527 -20.68 26.30 -14.62
CA LEU A 527 -20.94 25.47 -13.43
C LEU A 527 -22.23 25.84 -12.68
N ILE A 528 -23.17 26.57 -13.29
CA ILE A 528 -24.38 27.01 -12.59
C ILE A 528 -25.31 25.82 -12.35
N ASN A 529 -25.50 25.49 -11.07
CA ASN A 529 -26.35 24.43 -10.55
C ASN A 529 -26.77 24.79 -9.12
N PHE A 530 -27.96 25.36 -8.98
CA PHE A 530 -28.37 26.03 -7.75
C PHE A 530 -28.53 25.10 -6.55
N GLN A 531 -28.07 25.55 -5.38
CA GLN A 531 -28.32 24.90 -4.09
C GLN A 531 -29.74 25.18 -3.60
N LEU A 532 -30.51 24.11 -3.39
CA LEU A 532 -31.96 24.21 -3.15
C LEU A 532 -32.34 24.66 -1.73
N THR A 533 -31.37 24.79 -0.82
CA THR A 533 -31.65 25.34 0.51
C THR A 533 -31.67 26.87 0.54
N VAL A 534 -31.22 27.53 -0.54
CA VAL A 534 -31.10 29.00 -0.63
C VAL A 534 -31.82 29.52 -1.88
N ALA A 535 -31.53 28.94 -3.04
CA ALA A 535 -32.16 29.29 -4.31
C ALA A 535 -33.35 28.36 -4.56
N LEU A 536 -34.54 28.95 -4.58
CA LEU A 536 -35.82 28.25 -4.71
C LEU A 536 -36.46 28.59 -6.07
N PRO A 537 -37.43 27.79 -6.54
CA PRO A 537 -38.27 28.19 -7.66
C PRO A 537 -38.93 29.55 -7.40
N ASN A 538 -39.00 30.37 -8.43
CA ASN A 538 -39.73 31.64 -8.40
C ASN A 538 -41.25 31.42 -8.29
N ALA A 539 -42.02 32.50 -8.24
CA ALA A 539 -43.48 32.43 -8.15
C ALA A 539 -44.16 31.64 -9.29
N THR A 540 -43.53 31.52 -10.47
CA THR A 540 -44.04 30.74 -11.62
C THR A 540 -43.54 29.29 -11.63
N GLY A 541 -42.76 28.88 -10.63
CA GLY A 541 -42.20 27.53 -10.50
C GLY A 541 -40.90 27.30 -11.28
N SER A 542 -40.29 28.36 -11.81
CA SER A 542 -39.04 28.29 -12.58
C SER A 542 -37.81 28.40 -11.67
N LEU A 543 -36.82 27.54 -11.92
CA LEU A 543 -35.50 27.57 -11.29
C LEU A 543 -34.43 27.27 -12.34
N TYR A 544 -33.87 28.30 -12.96
CA TYR A 544 -32.74 28.16 -13.88
C TYR A 544 -32.03 29.50 -14.13
N PHE A 545 -30.77 29.41 -14.52
CA PHE A 545 -30.06 30.48 -15.21
C PHE A 545 -30.25 30.29 -16.71
N GLN A 546 -30.21 31.37 -17.48
CA GLN A 546 -30.16 31.32 -18.94
C GLN A 546 -28.99 32.17 -19.42
N ASP A 547 -28.03 31.51 -20.05
CA ASP A 547 -26.88 32.11 -20.71
C ASP A 547 -27.34 32.83 -21.99
N LEU A 548 -27.02 34.13 -22.09
CA LEU A 548 -27.31 34.97 -23.24
C LEU A 548 -26.03 35.34 -24.02
N GLY A 549 -24.90 34.75 -23.66
CA GLY A 549 -23.60 34.96 -24.28
C GLY A 549 -22.59 35.61 -23.33
N ARG A 550 -21.52 36.14 -23.92
CA ARG A 550 -20.35 36.63 -23.17
C ARG A 550 -20.74 37.65 -22.09
N PHE A 551 -20.56 37.25 -20.83
CA PHE A 551 -20.84 38.03 -19.61
C PHE A 551 -22.28 38.50 -19.47
N SER A 552 -23.23 37.84 -20.15
CA SER A 552 -24.64 38.21 -20.11
C SER A 552 -25.53 37.00 -19.85
N GLY A 553 -26.51 37.16 -18.98
CA GLY A 553 -27.48 36.11 -18.70
C GLY A 553 -28.69 36.62 -17.92
N GLN A 554 -29.61 35.72 -17.61
CA GLN A 554 -30.76 36.02 -16.78
C GLN A 554 -31.12 34.87 -15.84
N CYS A 555 -31.63 35.19 -14.66
CA CYS A 555 -32.06 34.19 -13.68
C CYS A 555 -33.59 34.17 -13.55
N PHE A 556 -34.11 32.95 -13.43
CA PHE A 556 -35.50 32.64 -13.08
C PHE A 556 -35.47 31.85 -11.77
N LEU A 557 -35.58 32.52 -10.62
CA LEU A 557 -35.50 31.91 -9.28
C LEU A 557 -35.94 32.89 -8.19
N LYS A 558 -36.16 32.39 -6.98
CA LYS A 558 -36.30 33.17 -5.75
C LYS A 558 -35.10 32.94 -4.83
N CYS A 559 -34.43 34.00 -4.39
CA CYS A 559 -33.30 33.92 -3.45
C CYS A 559 -33.42 35.03 -2.39
N HIS A 560 -33.26 34.70 -1.11
CA HIS A 560 -33.37 35.67 0.01
C HIS A 560 -34.62 36.57 -0.04
N SER A 561 -35.75 36.02 -0.48
CA SER A 561 -37.03 36.74 -0.69
C SER A 561 -37.06 37.73 -1.87
N VAL A 562 -36.01 37.78 -2.69
CA VAL A 562 -35.96 38.51 -3.95
C VAL A 562 -36.37 37.58 -5.09
N GLU A 563 -37.34 38.03 -5.89
CA GLU A 563 -37.75 37.32 -7.11
C GLU A 563 -36.89 37.75 -8.30
N HIS A 564 -36.40 36.78 -9.05
CA HIS A 564 -35.78 36.92 -10.35
C HIS A 564 -36.71 36.27 -11.39
N ASP A 565 -37.46 37.07 -12.17
CA ASP A 565 -38.44 36.55 -13.13
C ASP A 565 -38.73 37.48 -14.32
N PRO A 566 -37.86 37.51 -15.36
CA PRO A 566 -36.43 37.27 -15.25
C PRO A 566 -35.73 38.49 -14.63
N LYS A 567 -34.67 38.24 -13.86
CA LYS A 567 -33.67 39.27 -13.58
C LYS A 567 -32.56 39.18 -14.61
N MET A 568 -32.37 40.25 -15.38
CA MET A 568 -31.31 40.38 -16.38
C MET A 568 -30.00 40.84 -15.73
N TYR A 569 -28.89 40.28 -16.21
CA TYR A 569 -27.52 40.66 -15.86
C TYR A 569 -26.78 40.92 -17.18
N PRO A 570 -26.74 42.20 -17.63
CA PRO A 570 -26.10 42.59 -18.87
C PRO A 570 -24.57 42.62 -18.76
#